data_AF-A0AA42L4J4-F1
#
_entry.id   AF-A0AA42L4J4-F1
#
_cell.length_a   1.000
_cell.length_b   1.000
_cell.length_c   1.000
_cell.angle_alpha   90.00
_cell.angle_beta   90.00
_cell.angle_gamma   90.00
#
_symmetry.space_group_name_H-M   'P 1'
#
loop_
_entity.id
_entity.type
_entity.pdbx_description
1 polymer ?
#
loop_
_entity_poly.entity_id
_entity_poly.type
_entity_poly.pdbx_seq_one_letter_code
_entity_poly.pdbx_strand_id
1 'polypeptide(L)' 'MSGTNKEPVQSVYMRIKQANHDWLKAQAEKEERPVTWIVNKLIEQSRKSEEAQHEKQA' A
#
# COMPACT_ATOMS: atom_id res chain seq x y z
N MET A 1 -1.69 31.67 8.51
CA MET A 1 -2.30 30.36 8.82
C MET A 1 -1.95 29.41 7.69
N SER A 2 -0.92 28.58 7.88
CA SER A 2 -0.51 27.60 6.86
C SER A 2 -1.53 26.46 6.86
N GLY A 3 -2.49 26.51 5.94
CA GLY A 3 -3.40 25.40 5.69
C GLY A 3 -2.59 24.19 5.29
N THR A 4 -2.61 23.15 6.10
CA THR A 4 -2.05 21.85 5.71
C THR A 4 -2.87 21.35 4.54
N ASN A 5 -2.29 21.39 3.34
CA ASN A 5 -2.91 20.85 2.14
C ASN A 5 -2.89 19.31 2.29
N LYS A 6 -3.91 18.76 2.97
CA LYS A 6 -4.05 17.32 3.16
C LYS A 6 -4.46 16.74 1.83
N GLU A 7 -3.63 15.87 1.27
CA GLU A 7 -4.02 15.13 0.07
C GLU A 7 -5.34 14.40 0.32
N PRO A 8 -6.26 14.39 -0.66
CA PRO A 8 -7.54 13.73 -0.51
C PRO A 8 -7.33 12.22 -0.36
N VAL A 9 -7.71 11.68 0.80
CA VAL A 9 -7.68 10.24 1.05
C VAL A 9 -8.94 9.60 0.44
N GLN A 10 -8.75 8.60 -0.42
CA GLN A 10 -9.85 7.81 -0.98
C GLN A 10 -9.84 6.40 -0.39
N SER A 11 -11.02 5.89 -0.05
CA SER A 11 -11.20 4.50 0.39
C SER A 11 -11.78 3.67 -0.75
N VAL A 12 -11.15 2.53 -1.04
CA VAL A 12 -11.59 1.59 -2.08
C VAL A 12 -11.95 0.26 -1.45
N TYR A 13 -13.00 -0.38 -1.97
CA TYR A 13 -13.33 -1.76 -1.65
C TYR A 13 -12.69 -2.67 -2.69
N MET A 14 -11.88 -3.62 -2.24
CA MET A 14 -11.19 -4.58 -3.11
C MET A 14 -11.65 -6.00 -2.82
N ARG A 15 -11.90 -6.77 -3.88
CA ARG A 15 -12.11 -8.22 -3.77
C ARG A 15 -10.78 -8.92 -3.93
N ILE A 16 -10.41 -9.71 -2.93
CA ILE A 16 -9.18 -10.52 -2.93
C ILE A 16 -9.51 -11.94 -2.50
N LYS A 17 -8.61 -12.88 -2.82
CA LYS A 17 -8.71 -14.25 -2.31
C LYS A 17 -8.62 -14.24 -0.78
N GLN A 18 -9.37 -15.13 -0.12
CA GLN A 18 -9.35 -15.26 1.34
C GLN A 18 -7.93 -15.46 1.89
N ALA A 19 -7.14 -16.34 1.26
CA ALA A 19 -5.75 -16.58 1.66
C ALA A 19 -4.87 -15.31 1.65
N ASN A 20 -5.09 -14.39 0.70
CA ASN A 20 -4.36 -13.12 0.65
C ASN A 20 -4.79 -12.19 1.79
N HIS A 21 -6.09 -12.16 2.09
CA HIS A 21 -6.61 -11.37 3.20
C HIS A 21 -6.06 -11.87 4.55
N ASP A 22 -6.02 -13.18 4.74
CA ASP A 22 -5.49 -13.78 5.97
C ASP A 22 -3.98 -13.52 6.11
N TRP A 23 -3.23 -13.61 5.01
CA TRP A 23 -1.83 -13.24 4.98
C TRP A 23 -1.61 -11.75 5.32
N LEU A 24 -2.42 -10.84 4.76
CA LEU A 24 -2.36 -9.40 5.05
C LEU A 24 -2.65 -9.11 6.53
N LYS A 25 -3.61 -9.82 7.14
CA LYS A 25 -3.90 -9.72 8.57
C LYS A 25 -2.72 -10.16 9.42
N ALA A 26 -2.10 -11.29 9.12
CA ALA A 26 -0.93 -11.77 9.86
C ALA A 26 0.26 -10.80 9.76
N GLN A 27 0.48 -10.16 8.60
CA GLN A 27 1.52 -9.12 8.47
C GLN A 27 1.18 -7.87 9.28
N ALA A 28 -0.08 -7.44 9.25
CA ALA A 28 -0.58 -6.31 10.02
C ALA A 28 -0.40 -6.50 11.53
N GLU A 29 -0.74 -7.69 12.05
CA GLU A 29 -0.53 -8.07 13.45
C GLU A 29 0.95 -8.05 13.83
N LYS A 30 1.82 -8.64 13.00
CA LYS A 30 3.27 -8.68 13.25
C LYS A 30 3.91 -7.28 13.29
N GLU A 31 3.44 -6.36 12.47
CA GLU A 31 3.95 -4.98 12.44
C GLU A 31 3.21 -4.04 13.41
N GLU A 32 2.20 -4.52 14.14
CA GLU A 32 1.30 -3.72 14.99
C GLU A 32 0.66 -2.54 14.23
N ARG A 33 0.26 -2.79 12.98
CA ARG A 33 -0.34 -1.79 12.08
C ARG A 33 -1.70 -2.25 11.54
N PRO A 34 -2.55 -1.32 11.05
CA PRO A 34 -3.74 -1.67 10.30
C PRO A 34 -3.41 -2.37 8.97
N VAL A 35 -4.29 -3.26 8.50
CA VAL A 35 -4.17 -3.92 7.18
C VAL A 35 -4.00 -2.90 6.03
N THR A 36 -4.70 -1.77 6.10
CA THR A 36 -4.59 -0.69 5.10
C THR A 36 -3.17 -0.13 4.98
N TRP A 37 -2.42 -0.09 6.08
CA TRP A 37 -1.03 0.35 6.08
C TRP A 37 -0.14 -0.63 5.33
N ILE A 38 -0.33 -1.94 5.54
CA ILE A 38 0.38 -2.99 4.81
C ILE A 38 0.07 -2.90 3.30
N VAL A 39 -1.20 -2.74 2.94
CA VAL A 39 -1.62 -2.60 1.53
C VAL A 39 -0.98 -1.38 0.87
N ASN A 40 -0.98 -0.22 1.53
CA ASN A 40 -0.35 0.99 0.99
C ASN A 40 1.16 0.80 0.80
N LYS A 41 1.85 0.20 1.78
CA LYS A 41 3.28 -0.12 1.69
C LYS A 41 3.59 -1.03 0.49
N LEU A 42 2.77 -2.05 0.24
CA LEU A 42 2.92 -2.93 -0.92
C LEU A 42 2.72 -2.19 -2.25
N ILE A 43 1.71 -1.31 -2.33
CA ILE A 43 1.46 -0.48 -3.52
C ILE A 43 2.65 0.45 -3.79
N GLU A 44 3.17 1.12 -2.75
CA GLU A 44 4.35 1.99 -2.87
C GLU A 44 5.60 1.23 -3.32
N GLN A 45 5.82 0.02 -2.78
CA GLN A 45 6.93 -0.85 -3.18
C GLN A 45 6.81 -1.28 -4.65
N SER A 46 5.60 -1.60 -5.11
CA SER A 46 5.34 -1.94 -6.53
C SER A 46 5.67 -0.77 -7.45
N ARG A 47 5.20 0.44 -7.13
CA ARG A 47 5.47 1.66 -7.92
C ARG A 47 6.98 1.93 -8.07
N LYS A 48 7.72 1.87 -6.96
CA LYS A 48 9.17 2.05 -6.96
C LYS A 48 9.89 0.98 -7.78
N SER A 49 9.38 -0.26 -7.76
CA SER A 49 9.94 -1.35 -8.54
C SER A 49 9.70 -1.15 -10.05
N GLU A 50 8.54 -0.64 -10.44
CA GLU A 50 8.22 -0.34 -11.84
C GLU A 50 9.10 0.81 -12.35
N GLU A 51 9.20 1.91 -11.61
CA GLU A 51 10.07 3.06 -11.93
C GLU A 51 11.52 2.61 -12.14
N ALA A 52 12.06 1.80 -11.22
CA ALA A 52 13.42 1.26 -11.31
C ALA A 52 13.64 0.28 -12.48
N GLN A 53 12.58 -0.35 -12.99
CA GLN A 53 12.68 -1.19 -14.19
C GLN A 53 12.64 -0.36 -15.46
N HIS A 54 11.84 0.72 -15.49
CA HIS A 54 11.77 1.64 -16.62
C HIS A 54 13.08 2.43 -16.82
N GLU A 55 13.74 2.87 -15.74
CA GLU A 55 15.04 3.56 -15.82
C GLU A 55 16.19 2.68 -16.34
N LYS A 56 16.10 1.36 -16.19
CA LYS A 56 17.13 0.42 -16.69
C LYS A 56 16.96 0.06 -18.17
N GLN A 57 15.83 0.43 -18.78
CA GLN A 57 15.51 0.12 -20.17
C GLN A 57 15.55 1.37 -21.08
N ALA A 58 15.78 2.56 -20.51
CA ALA A 58 16.02 3.82 -21.21
C ALA A 58 17.52 4.10 -21.34
#